data_AF-A0A924GRY6-F1
#
_entry.id   AF-A0A924GRY6-F1
#
_cell.length_a   1.000
_cell.length_b   1.000
_cell.length_c   1.000
_cell.angle_alpha   90.00
_cell.angle_beta   90.00
_cell.angle_gamma   90.00
#
_symmetry.space_group_name_H-M   'P 1'
#
loop_
_entity.id
_entity.type
_entity.pdbx_description
1 polymer ?
#
loop_
_entity_poly.entity_id
_entity_poly.type
_entity_poly.pdbx_seq_one_letter_code
_entity_poly.pdbx_strand_id
1 'polypeptide(L)'
;MAVLLLPASLNQGAAPLIAQAAMPCSVLSRLRLETRGEHDAVERVLDLMGTGLTREVYCRQLERFYGFYGPLEDALQIRCALSGDHGGGARSQLPTLSPRLKKTAHLQRDLHYLGVETADLLLCSNLPPLETEAEVLGCLYVIEGATLGGQMITRHLRGTLGITPSTGGSFFEGYAGDTGKMWQAMRQLLVSGAIDRQTESEMVANAIVTFARLRAWCDPADTRAKNGPKNHREAEQRE
;
A
#
# COMPACT_ATOMS: atom_id res chain seq x y z
N MET A 1 -21.27 -6.11 -3.70
CA MET A 1 -21.67 -5.25 -2.57
C MET A 1 -20.75 -4.05 -2.56
N ALA A 2 -21.12 -3.03 -3.32
CA ALA A 2 -20.49 -1.73 -3.37
C ALA A 2 -20.96 -0.92 -2.16
N VAL A 3 -20.07 -0.10 -1.61
CA VAL A 3 -20.44 0.94 -0.64
C VAL A 3 -21.52 1.81 -1.31
N LEU A 4 -22.74 1.74 -0.76
CA LEU A 4 -23.93 2.41 -1.28
C LEU A 4 -23.71 3.92 -1.36
N LEU A 5 -23.68 4.43 -2.59
CA LEU A 5 -23.95 5.82 -2.95
C LEU A 5 -25.46 6.07 -2.78
N LEU A 6 -25.82 7.07 -2.00
CA LEU A 6 -27.17 7.67 -2.01
C LEU A 6 -27.12 8.97 -2.82
N PRO A 7 -28.02 9.19 -3.80
CA PRO A 7 -28.10 10.45 -4.51
C PRO A 7 -28.91 11.47 -3.69
N ALA A 8 -28.38 12.67 -3.52
CA ALA A 8 -29.13 13.81 -3.01
C ALA A 8 -29.98 14.40 -4.15
N SER A 9 -31.31 14.30 -4.03
CA SER A 9 -32.23 15.06 -4.88
C SER A 9 -32.46 16.47 -4.31
N LEU A 10 -32.43 17.43 -5.22
CA LEU A 10 -32.65 18.85 -5.04
C LEU A 10 -34.09 19.15 -4.60
N ASN A 11 -34.27 20.03 -3.61
CA ASN A 11 -35.44 20.92 -3.59
C ASN A 11 -35.02 22.32 -3.14
N GLN A 12 -35.46 23.32 -3.91
CA GLN A 12 -35.08 24.72 -3.83
C GLN A 12 -35.90 25.44 -2.73
N GLY A 13 -35.21 26.24 -1.93
CA GLY A 13 -35.80 27.27 -1.07
C GLY A 13 -34.74 28.34 -0.80
N ALA A 14 -34.98 29.56 -1.27
CA ALA A 14 -34.06 30.68 -1.15
C ALA A 14 -34.08 31.27 0.28
N ALA A 15 -32.93 31.28 0.97
CA ALA A 15 -32.57 32.16 2.10
C ALA A 15 -31.06 32.00 2.45
N PRO A 16 -30.46 32.91 3.24
CA PRO A 16 -29.35 33.78 2.87
C PRO A 16 -27.96 33.12 2.84
N LEU A 17 -27.01 33.82 2.23
CA LEU A 17 -25.58 33.48 2.10
C LEU A 17 -24.89 33.45 3.48
N ILE A 18 -25.11 32.39 4.26
CA ILE A 18 -24.26 32.07 5.41
C ILE A 18 -22.97 31.52 4.84
N ALA A 19 -21.86 32.23 5.09
CA ALA A 19 -20.52 31.72 4.84
C ALA A 19 -20.44 30.32 5.45
N GLN A 20 -20.40 29.31 4.58
CA GLN A 20 -20.31 27.93 4.98
C GLN A 20 -18.96 27.76 5.66
N ALA A 21 -18.95 27.79 6.99
CA ALA A 21 -17.78 27.46 7.77
C ALA A 21 -17.39 26.03 7.36
N ALA A 22 -16.35 25.93 6.53
CA ALA A 22 -15.83 24.66 6.07
C ALA A 22 -15.55 23.82 7.32
N MET A 23 -16.22 22.67 7.46
CA MET A 23 -15.87 21.72 8.51
C MET A 23 -14.35 21.52 8.45
N PRO A 24 -13.63 21.54 9.58
CA PRO A 24 -12.20 21.28 9.55
C PRO A 24 -12.00 19.90 8.90
N CYS A 25 -11.42 19.91 7.69
CA CYS A 25 -11.12 18.69 6.97
C CYS A 25 -10.05 17.97 7.78
N SER A 26 -10.44 16.90 8.48
CA SER A 26 -9.51 16.09 9.27
C SER A 26 -8.47 15.44 8.36
N VAL A 27 -7.30 15.11 8.91
CA VAL A 27 -6.25 14.39 8.18
C VAL A 27 -6.78 13.15 7.46
N LEU A 28 -7.72 12.41 8.07
CA LEU A 28 -8.33 11.22 7.46
C LEU A 28 -9.16 11.55 6.22
N SER A 29 -9.89 12.66 6.25
CA SER A 29 -10.66 13.13 5.09
C SER A 29 -9.74 13.59 3.97
N ARG A 30 -8.65 14.29 4.30
CA ARG A 30 -7.61 14.71 3.35
C ARG A 30 -6.92 13.52 2.70
N LEU A 31 -6.40 12.59 3.50
CA LEU A 31 -5.78 11.35 3.02
C LEU A 31 -6.71 10.62 2.04
N ARG A 32 -7.98 10.43 2.40
CA ARG A 32 -8.96 9.75 1.53
C ARG A 32 -9.26 10.50 0.23
N LEU A 33 -9.41 11.83 0.30
CA LEU A 33 -9.82 12.63 -0.86
C LEU A 33 -8.64 12.85 -1.81
N GLU A 34 -7.50 13.24 -1.27
CA GLU A 34 -6.32 13.67 -2.04
C GLU A 34 -5.54 12.47 -2.62
N THR A 35 -5.60 11.28 -2.00
CA THR A 35 -4.97 10.07 -2.55
C THR A 35 -5.85 9.28 -3.53
N ARG A 36 -7.14 9.64 -3.69
CA ARG A 36 -8.10 8.87 -4.49
C ARG A 36 -7.63 8.63 -5.92
N GLY A 37 -7.10 9.66 -6.58
CA GLY A 37 -6.66 9.55 -7.97
C GLY A 37 -5.54 8.52 -8.15
N GLU A 38 -4.57 8.50 -7.25
CA GLU A 38 -3.46 7.54 -7.29
C GLU A 38 -3.90 6.14 -6.84
N HIS A 39 -4.81 6.02 -5.86
CA HIS A 39 -5.43 4.76 -5.48
C HIS A 39 -6.13 4.10 -6.68
N ASP A 40 -7.02 4.84 -7.36
CA ASP A 40 -7.76 4.34 -8.52
C ASP A 40 -6.81 3.98 -9.68
N ALA A 41 -5.68 4.68 -9.79
CA ALA A 41 -4.66 4.39 -10.79
C ALA A 41 -3.88 3.10 -10.47
N VAL A 42 -3.57 2.84 -9.19
CA VAL A 42 -3.00 1.55 -8.75
C VAL A 42 -3.96 0.41 -9.03
N GLU A 43 -5.26 0.53 -8.69
CA GLU A 43 -6.24 -0.52 -8.96
C GLU A 43 -6.30 -0.88 -10.45
N ARG A 44 -6.26 0.12 -11.34
CA ARG A 44 -6.28 -0.09 -12.79
C ARG A 44 -5.03 -0.77 -13.33
N VAL A 45 -3.85 -0.44 -12.79
CA VAL A 45 -2.59 -1.10 -13.19
C VAL A 45 -2.54 -2.55 -12.69
N LEU A 46 -3.13 -2.80 -11.52
CA LEU A 46 -3.11 -4.12 -10.93
C LEU A 46 -4.11 -5.10 -11.55
N ASP A 47 -5.32 -4.63 -11.84
CA ASP A 47 -6.44 -5.37 -12.43
C ASP A 47 -6.69 -6.77 -11.83
N LEU A 48 -6.48 -6.91 -10.51
CA LEU A 48 -6.65 -8.17 -9.77
C LEU A 48 -8.10 -8.65 -9.66
N MET A 49 -9.05 -7.85 -10.15
CA MET A 49 -10.48 -8.14 -10.17
C MET A 49 -11.02 -8.29 -11.60
N GLY A 50 -10.14 -8.20 -12.61
CA GLY A 50 -10.49 -8.33 -14.01
C GLY A 50 -10.93 -9.76 -14.37
N THR A 51 -11.86 -9.88 -15.32
CA THR A 51 -12.42 -11.17 -15.73
C THR A 51 -11.42 -12.08 -16.46
N GLY A 52 -10.33 -11.52 -16.96
CA GLY A 52 -9.25 -12.23 -17.65
C GLY A 52 -8.06 -12.61 -16.75
N LEU A 53 -8.19 -12.47 -15.42
CA LEU A 53 -7.08 -12.77 -14.51
C LEU A 53 -6.70 -14.26 -14.59
N THR A 54 -5.46 -14.55 -14.98
CA THR A 54 -4.89 -15.91 -14.98
C THR A 54 -3.94 -16.10 -13.80
N ARG A 55 -3.61 -17.36 -13.50
CA ARG A 55 -2.64 -17.69 -12.44
C ARG A 55 -1.26 -17.09 -12.74
N GLU A 56 -0.83 -17.09 -13.99
CA GLU A 56 0.45 -16.50 -14.41
C GLU A 56 0.45 -14.98 -14.25
N VAL A 57 -0.65 -14.30 -14.58
CA VAL A 57 -0.78 -12.86 -14.34
C VAL A 57 -0.74 -12.58 -12.85
N TYR A 58 -1.53 -13.30 -12.05
CA TYR A 58 -1.56 -13.17 -10.59
C TYR A 58 -0.17 -13.34 -9.95
N CYS A 59 0.56 -14.38 -10.35
CA CYS A 59 1.89 -14.67 -9.85
C CYS A 59 2.87 -13.52 -10.13
N ARG A 60 2.87 -12.96 -11.36
CA ARG A 60 3.66 -11.77 -11.69
C ARG A 60 3.30 -10.54 -10.85
N GLN A 61 2.03 -10.38 -10.48
CA GLN A 61 1.63 -9.28 -9.59
C GLN A 61 2.17 -9.47 -8.18
N LEU A 62 2.18 -10.71 -7.66
CA LEU A 62 2.79 -11.01 -6.37
C LEU A 62 4.31 -10.78 -6.37
N GLU A 63 5.00 -11.15 -7.45
CA GLU A 63 6.44 -10.85 -7.60
C GLU A 63 6.71 -9.35 -7.52
N ARG A 64 5.89 -8.54 -8.21
CA ARG A 64 5.98 -7.07 -8.16
C ARG A 64 5.68 -6.53 -6.76
N PHE A 65 4.65 -7.04 -6.10
CA PHE A 65 4.37 -6.68 -4.72
C PHE A 65 5.52 -7.05 -3.80
N TYR A 66 6.10 -8.24 -3.92
CA TYR A 66 7.27 -8.62 -3.15
C TYR A 66 8.43 -7.64 -3.37
N GLY A 67 8.72 -7.33 -4.64
CA GLY A 67 9.75 -6.37 -5.01
C GLY A 67 9.55 -4.96 -4.44
N PHE A 68 8.31 -4.53 -4.21
CA PHE A 68 8.02 -3.23 -3.60
C PHE A 68 7.97 -3.28 -2.07
N TYR A 69 7.21 -4.23 -1.52
CA TYR A 69 6.99 -4.35 -0.07
C TYR A 69 8.24 -4.78 0.67
N GLY A 70 9.09 -5.64 0.11
CA GLY A 70 10.33 -6.10 0.74
C GLY A 70 11.23 -4.97 1.21
N PRO A 71 11.82 -4.17 0.29
CA PRO A 71 12.70 -3.07 0.68
C PRO A 71 11.95 -1.96 1.45
N LEU A 72 10.63 -1.80 1.25
CA LEU A 72 9.83 -0.82 1.98
C LEU A 72 9.63 -1.19 3.45
N GLU A 73 9.25 -2.44 3.73
CA GLU A 73 9.09 -2.93 5.11
C GLU A 73 10.42 -2.98 5.85
N ASP A 74 11.52 -3.33 5.17
CA ASP A 74 12.87 -3.24 5.75
C ASP A 74 13.22 -1.80 6.16
N ALA A 75 12.97 -0.83 5.29
CA ALA A 75 13.19 0.58 5.59
C ALA A 75 12.31 1.04 6.77
N LEU A 76 11.03 0.70 6.77
CA LEU A 76 10.11 1.01 7.88
C LEU A 76 10.54 0.37 9.19
N GLN A 77 11.05 -0.87 9.16
CA GLN A 77 11.52 -1.57 10.35
C GLN A 77 12.75 -0.88 10.96
N ILE A 78 13.69 -0.43 10.13
CA ILE A 78 14.84 0.39 10.56
C ILE A 78 14.35 1.69 11.21
N ARG A 79 13.39 2.38 10.58
CA ARG A 79 12.82 3.63 11.12
C ARG A 79 12.15 3.41 12.48
N CYS A 80 11.39 2.33 12.64
CA CYS A 80 10.76 1.98 13.91
C CYS A 80 11.80 1.69 15.00
N ALA A 81 12.91 1.03 14.66
CA ALA A 81 13.98 0.72 15.61
C ALA A 81 14.79 1.96 16.05
N LEU A 82 15.08 2.87 15.12
CA LEU A 82 15.84 4.11 15.41
C LEU A 82 15.05 5.13 16.22
N SER A 83 13.72 5.02 16.24
CA SER A 83 12.83 5.95 16.97
C SER A 83 12.74 5.66 18.47
N GLY A 84 13.63 4.82 19.00
CA GLY A 84 13.76 4.54 20.43
C GLY A 84 14.30 5.73 21.23
N ASP A 85 13.64 6.00 22.35
CA ASP A 85 13.94 6.93 23.46
C ASP A 85 15.11 7.91 23.27
N HIS A 86 14.84 9.04 22.60
CA HIS A 86 15.69 10.23 22.70
C HIS A 86 15.23 11.01 23.94
N GLY A 87 15.83 10.67 25.08
CA GLY A 87 15.45 11.16 26.40
C GLY A 87 15.12 12.65 26.44
N GLY A 88 13.84 12.96 26.68
CA GLY A 88 13.34 14.31 26.98
C GLY A 88 12.14 14.81 26.15
N GLY A 89 11.77 14.13 25.06
CA GLY A 89 10.63 14.51 24.20
C GLY A 89 9.37 13.65 24.33
N ALA A 90 8.30 14.03 23.63
CA ALA A 90 7.11 13.19 23.46
C ALA A 90 7.53 11.85 22.81
N ARG A 91 7.11 10.74 23.41
CA ARG A 91 7.52 9.40 22.98
C ARG A 91 6.96 9.09 21.59
N SER A 92 7.83 8.89 20.61
CA SER A 92 7.43 8.50 19.25
C SER A 92 6.62 7.20 19.29
N GLN A 93 5.57 7.12 18.48
CA GLN A 93 4.71 5.93 18.41
C GLN A 93 5.24 4.90 17.41
N LEU A 94 6.27 5.24 16.63
CA LEU A 94 6.84 4.39 15.58
C LEU A 94 7.26 2.99 16.05
N PRO A 95 7.90 2.80 17.22
CA PRO A 95 8.27 1.46 17.69
C PRO A 95 7.07 0.51 17.85
N THR A 96 5.86 1.03 18.07
CA THR A 96 4.64 0.22 18.20
C THR A 96 4.12 -0.32 16.87
N LEU A 97 4.70 0.12 15.74
CA LEU A 97 4.22 -0.18 14.39
C LEU A 97 4.90 -1.41 13.77
N SER A 98 6.10 -1.80 14.24
CA SER A 98 6.83 -2.98 13.75
C SER A 98 5.99 -4.26 13.64
N PRO A 99 5.10 -4.60 14.60
CA PRO A 99 4.27 -5.80 14.49
C PRO A 99 3.30 -5.83 13.30
N ARG A 100 3.06 -4.68 12.63
CA ARG A 100 2.20 -4.55 11.43
C ARG A 100 2.94 -4.90 10.13
N LEU A 101 4.27 -4.78 10.12
CA LEU A 101 5.14 -4.95 8.94
C LEU A 101 5.38 -6.44 8.65
N LYS A 102 4.35 -7.11 8.13
CA LYS A 102 4.36 -8.57 7.88
C LYS A 102 4.05 -8.92 6.43
N LYS A 103 3.78 -7.93 5.57
CA LYS A 103 3.30 -8.18 4.21
C LYS A 103 4.33 -8.89 3.35
N THR A 104 5.61 -8.59 3.53
CA THR A 104 6.71 -9.28 2.84
C THR A 104 6.74 -10.76 3.19
N ALA A 105 6.55 -11.12 4.46
CA ALA A 105 6.51 -12.52 4.88
C ALA A 105 5.27 -13.26 4.32
N HIS A 106 4.12 -12.58 4.19
CA HIS A 106 2.95 -13.13 3.52
C HIS A 106 3.19 -13.34 2.03
N LEU A 107 3.79 -12.36 1.34
CA LEU A 107 4.13 -12.45 -0.07
C LEU A 107 5.14 -13.57 -0.35
N GLN A 108 6.15 -13.71 0.51
CA GLN A 108 7.13 -14.80 0.40
C GLN A 108 6.47 -16.17 0.54
N ARG A 109 5.57 -16.34 1.51
CA ARG A 109 4.79 -17.58 1.67
C ARG A 109 3.93 -17.86 0.45
N ASP A 110 3.27 -16.84 -0.08
CA ASP A 110 2.38 -16.98 -1.22
C ASP A 110 3.16 -17.36 -2.49
N LEU A 111 4.28 -16.68 -2.76
CA LEU A 111 5.16 -16.96 -3.88
C LEU A 111 5.77 -18.37 -3.80
N HIS A 112 6.24 -18.77 -2.62
CA HIS A 112 6.77 -20.12 -2.41
C HIS A 112 5.70 -21.19 -2.67
N TYR A 113 4.46 -20.99 -2.21
CA TYR A 113 3.35 -21.91 -2.51
C TYR A 113 3.08 -22.02 -4.02
N LEU A 114 3.31 -20.94 -4.77
CA LEU A 114 3.14 -20.89 -6.22
C LEU A 114 4.37 -21.40 -7.00
N GLY A 115 5.43 -21.84 -6.31
CA GLY A 115 6.64 -22.37 -6.91
C GLY A 115 7.63 -21.29 -7.39
N VAL A 116 7.54 -20.08 -6.84
CA VAL A 116 8.47 -18.98 -7.15
C VAL A 116 9.43 -18.76 -5.99
N GLU A 117 10.72 -18.80 -6.30
CA GLU A 117 11.78 -18.45 -5.36
C GLU A 117 12.02 -16.95 -5.34
N THR A 118 12.08 -16.35 -4.16
CA THR A 118 12.15 -14.89 -4.01
C THR A 118 13.55 -14.31 -4.11
N ALA A 119 14.60 -15.15 -4.06
CA ALA A 119 16.00 -14.73 -3.97
C ALA A 119 16.46 -13.88 -5.16
N ASP A 120 15.93 -14.14 -6.35
CA ASP A 120 16.33 -13.47 -7.59
C ASP A 120 15.33 -12.40 -8.07
N LEU A 121 14.28 -12.12 -7.28
CA LEU A 121 13.28 -11.14 -7.64
C LEU A 121 13.85 -9.72 -7.57
N LEU A 122 13.46 -8.89 -8.54
CA LEU A 122 13.85 -7.48 -8.56
C LEU A 122 13.21 -6.75 -7.38
N LEU A 123 14.02 -5.91 -6.73
CA LEU A 123 13.58 -5.06 -5.63
C LEU A 123 13.51 -3.60 -6.07
N CYS A 124 12.48 -2.89 -5.61
CA CYS A 124 12.28 -1.49 -5.89
C CYS A 124 13.30 -0.65 -5.11
N SER A 125 14.12 0.13 -5.83
CA SER A 125 15.05 1.08 -5.23
C SER A 125 14.45 2.48 -5.03
N ASN A 126 13.33 2.77 -5.67
CA ASN A 126 12.70 4.10 -5.68
C ASN A 126 11.49 4.14 -4.74
N LEU A 127 11.78 4.13 -3.44
CA LEU A 127 10.79 4.14 -2.37
C LEU A 127 10.31 5.56 -2.03
N PRO A 128 9.15 5.72 -1.37
CA PRO A 128 8.78 6.99 -0.76
C PRO A 128 9.80 7.42 0.31
N PRO A 129 9.94 8.73 0.60
CA PRO A 129 10.83 9.20 1.66
C PRO A 129 10.35 8.69 3.03
N LEU A 130 11.33 8.18 3.79
CA LEU A 130 11.29 7.60 5.13
C LEU A 130 11.60 8.57 6.28
N GLU A 131 11.86 9.86 6.03
CA GLU A 131 12.69 10.73 6.85
C GLU A 131 12.02 11.23 8.13
N THR A 132 10.72 11.52 8.10
CA THR A 132 9.97 12.03 9.25
C THR A 132 8.89 11.07 9.74
N GLU A 133 8.37 11.28 10.96
CA GLU A 133 7.25 10.49 11.48
C GLU A 133 5.97 10.69 10.65
N ALA A 134 5.73 11.90 10.14
CA ALA A 134 4.61 12.20 9.26
C ALA A 134 4.70 11.41 7.94
N GLU A 135 5.90 11.32 7.36
CA GLU A 135 6.16 10.52 6.17
C GLU A 135 5.92 9.02 6.41
N VAL A 136 6.44 8.47 7.51
CA VAL A 136 6.21 7.07 7.88
C VAL A 136 4.72 6.78 8.05
N LEU A 137 3.97 7.67 8.70
CA LEU A 137 2.53 7.53 8.88
C LEU A 137 1.77 7.63 7.54
N GLY A 138 2.21 8.49 6.62
CA GLY A 138 1.65 8.60 5.27
C GLY A 138 1.84 7.31 4.46
N CYS A 139 3.03 6.71 4.54
CA CYS A 139 3.31 5.42 3.91
C CYS A 139 2.46 4.29 4.52
N LEU A 140 2.36 4.23 5.85
CA LEU A 140 1.57 3.22 6.55
C LEU A 140 0.07 3.34 6.26
N TYR A 141 -0.46 4.55 6.06
CA TYR A 141 -1.84 4.73 5.59
C TYR A 141 -2.13 3.90 4.32
N VAL A 142 -1.19 3.90 3.36
CA VAL A 142 -1.32 3.14 2.11
C VAL A 142 -1.22 1.64 2.35
N ILE A 143 -0.18 1.20 3.07
CA ILE A 143 0.09 -0.23 3.31
C ILE A 143 -1.03 -0.89 4.14
N GLU A 144 -1.48 -0.22 5.20
CA GLU A 144 -2.55 -0.70 6.07
C GLU A 144 -3.91 -0.59 5.37
N GLY A 145 -4.14 0.48 4.61
CA GLY A 145 -5.37 0.69 3.85
C GLY A 145 -5.64 -0.43 2.83
N ALA A 146 -4.58 -0.96 2.21
CA ALA A 146 -4.67 -2.09 1.28
C ALA A 146 -5.29 -3.36 1.90
N THR A 147 -5.22 -3.54 3.23
CA THR A 147 -5.84 -4.69 3.92
C THR A 147 -7.37 -4.70 3.84
N LEU A 148 -8.00 -3.53 3.73
CA LEU A 148 -9.46 -3.41 3.65
C LEU A 148 -9.99 -3.91 2.29
N GLY A 149 -9.30 -3.56 1.20
CA GLY A 149 -9.62 -4.04 -0.15
C GLY A 149 -9.31 -5.53 -0.34
N GLY A 150 -8.31 -6.04 0.39
CA GLY A 150 -7.85 -7.44 0.31
C GLY A 150 -8.95 -8.48 0.54
N GLN A 151 -9.97 -8.18 1.35
CA GLN A 151 -11.10 -9.10 1.57
C GLN A 151 -11.93 -9.34 0.30
N MET A 152 -12.13 -8.32 -0.52
CA MET A 152 -12.84 -8.45 -1.80
C MET A 152 -11.98 -9.23 -2.81
N ILE A 153 -10.68 -8.95 -2.85
CA ILE A 153 -9.72 -9.66 -3.70
C ILE A 153 -9.66 -11.14 -3.31
N THR A 154 -9.57 -11.46 -2.03
CA THR A 154 -9.56 -12.84 -1.51
C THR A 154 -10.78 -13.63 -1.99
N ARG A 155 -11.98 -13.02 -1.92
CA ARG A 155 -13.21 -13.66 -2.41
C ARG A 155 -13.19 -13.88 -3.92
N HIS A 156 -12.69 -12.91 -4.68
CA HIS A 156 -12.57 -13.02 -6.13
C HIS A 156 -11.58 -14.13 -6.53
N LEU A 157 -10.37 -14.11 -5.99
CA LEU A 157 -9.32 -15.10 -6.25
C LEU A 157 -9.78 -16.53 -5.93
N ARG A 158 -10.56 -16.72 -4.87
CA ARG A 158 -11.15 -18.02 -4.54
C ARG A 158 -12.13 -18.48 -5.63
N GLY A 159 -12.97 -17.58 -6.12
CA GLY A 159 -13.98 -17.89 -7.13
C GLY A 159 -13.42 -18.07 -8.54
N THR A 160 -12.36 -17.36 -8.92
CA THR A 160 -11.81 -17.39 -10.28
C THR A 160 -10.60 -18.30 -10.44
N LEU A 161 -9.70 -18.35 -9.45
CA LEU A 161 -8.43 -19.10 -9.53
C LEU A 161 -8.33 -20.24 -8.50
N GLY A 162 -9.32 -20.41 -7.62
CA GLY A 162 -9.25 -21.37 -6.51
C GLY A 162 -8.17 -21.02 -5.47
N ILE A 163 -7.68 -19.79 -5.46
CA ILE A 163 -6.62 -19.33 -4.54
C ILE A 163 -7.26 -18.90 -3.22
N THR A 164 -6.67 -19.35 -2.12
CA THR A 164 -7.12 -19.08 -0.76
C THR A 164 -5.95 -18.56 0.07
N PRO A 165 -6.19 -18.02 1.28
CA PRO A 165 -5.10 -17.62 2.16
C PRO A 165 -4.07 -18.72 2.44
N SER A 166 -4.47 -20.00 2.44
CA SER A 166 -3.54 -21.11 2.63
C SER A 166 -2.90 -21.62 1.33
N THR A 167 -3.31 -21.12 0.16
CA THR A 167 -2.90 -21.62 -1.15
C THR A 167 -2.40 -20.50 -2.08
N GLY A 168 -1.62 -19.56 -1.53
CA GLY A 168 -0.99 -18.49 -2.29
C GLY A 168 -1.72 -17.14 -2.26
N GLY A 169 -2.57 -16.90 -1.26
CA GLY A 169 -3.32 -15.65 -1.12
C GLY A 169 -3.33 -15.05 0.30
N SER A 170 -2.36 -15.43 1.16
CA SER A 170 -2.28 -14.94 2.54
C SER A 170 -2.03 -13.43 2.63
N PHE A 171 -1.38 -12.82 1.63
CA PHE A 171 -1.15 -11.38 1.57
C PHE A 171 -2.45 -10.55 1.61
N PHE A 172 -3.50 -11.03 0.95
CA PHE A 172 -4.79 -10.32 0.87
C PHE A 172 -5.73 -10.59 2.05
N GLU A 173 -5.39 -11.54 2.94
CA GLU A 173 -6.19 -11.86 4.12
C GLU A 173 -6.18 -10.72 5.16
N GLY A 174 -5.20 -9.82 5.09
CA GLY A 174 -5.07 -8.71 6.03
C GLY A 174 -4.78 -9.23 7.43
N TYR A 175 -5.66 -8.91 8.39
CA TYR A 175 -5.59 -9.41 9.77
C TYR A 175 -6.73 -10.40 10.07
N ALA A 176 -7.22 -11.10 9.05
CA ALA A 176 -8.40 -11.95 9.14
C ALA A 176 -9.58 -11.18 9.80
N GLY A 177 -10.17 -11.74 10.86
CA GLY A 177 -11.28 -11.13 11.61
C GLY A 177 -10.93 -9.79 12.29
N ASP A 178 -9.66 -9.50 12.52
CA ASP A 178 -9.21 -8.28 13.21
C ASP A 178 -8.95 -7.09 12.28
N THR A 179 -9.13 -7.25 10.96
CA THR A 179 -8.80 -6.20 9.97
C THR A 179 -9.45 -4.85 10.29
N GLY A 180 -10.73 -4.86 10.67
CA GLY A 180 -11.44 -3.64 11.07
C GLY A 180 -10.85 -2.99 12.32
N LYS A 181 -10.51 -3.78 13.34
CA LYS A 181 -9.90 -3.29 14.59
C LYS A 181 -8.51 -2.69 14.34
N MET A 182 -7.69 -3.37 13.55
CA MET A 182 -6.34 -2.92 13.20
C MET A 182 -6.38 -1.62 12.39
N TRP A 183 -7.36 -1.47 11.50
CA TRP A 183 -7.59 -0.23 10.79
C TRP A 183 -8.06 0.91 11.70
N GLN A 184 -8.97 0.65 12.65
CA GLN A 184 -9.37 1.68 13.62
C GLN A 184 -8.18 2.17 14.45
N ALA A 185 -7.32 1.26 14.91
CA ALA A 185 -6.09 1.62 15.60
C ALA A 185 -5.15 2.45 14.71
N MET A 186 -5.03 2.11 13.41
CA MET A 186 -4.25 2.91 12.46
C MET A 186 -4.82 4.33 12.30
N ARG A 187 -6.15 4.47 12.20
CA ARG A 187 -6.80 5.78 12.12
C ARG A 187 -6.51 6.66 13.33
N GLN A 188 -6.47 6.08 14.53
CA GLN A 188 -6.10 6.80 15.75
C GLN A 188 -4.65 7.28 15.69
N LEU A 189 -3.72 6.44 15.21
CA LEU A 189 -2.32 6.83 15.03
C LEU A 189 -2.17 7.99 14.04
N LEU A 190 -2.88 7.95 12.90
CA LEU A 190 -2.86 9.03 11.90
C LEU A 190 -3.37 10.35 12.48
N VAL A 191 -4.47 10.32 13.24
CA VAL A 191 -5.02 11.52 13.89
C VAL A 191 -4.07 12.05 14.96
N SER A 192 -3.48 11.18 15.77
CA SER A 192 -2.54 11.60 16.83
C SER A 192 -1.22 12.14 16.28
N GLY A 193 -0.75 11.63 15.13
CA GLY A 193 0.48 12.10 14.48
C GLY A 193 0.31 13.38 13.65
N ALA A 194 -0.93 13.76 13.32
CA ALA A 194 -1.27 14.99 12.63
C ALA A 194 -1.37 16.18 13.62
N ILE A 195 -0.24 16.55 14.21
CA ILE A 195 -0.17 17.54 15.29
C ILE A 195 -0.44 18.98 14.81
N ASP A 196 -0.19 19.26 13.53
CA ASP A 196 -0.40 20.55 12.89
C ASP A 196 -0.66 20.42 11.37
N ARG A 197 -0.91 21.54 10.70
CA ARG A 197 -1.18 21.54 9.25
C ARG A 197 0.02 21.13 8.40
N GLN A 198 1.24 21.33 8.89
CA GLN A 198 2.46 20.98 8.17
C GLN A 198 2.63 19.46 8.16
N THR A 199 2.59 18.83 9.33
CA THR A 199 2.62 17.37 9.51
C THR A 199 1.47 16.67 8.79
N GLU A 200 0.25 17.24 8.81
CA GLU A 200 -0.86 16.73 7.99
C GLU A 200 -0.51 16.73 6.49
N SER A 201 0.05 17.83 5.99
CA SER A 201 0.33 17.98 4.56
C SER A 201 1.48 17.10 4.10
N GLU A 202 2.49 16.93 4.95
CA GLU A 202 3.60 16.01 4.74
C GLU A 202 3.12 14.55 4.71
N MET A 203 2.25 14.16 5.65
CA MET A 203 1.65 12.82 5.69
C MET A 203 0.83 12.53 4.43
N VAL A 204 0.02 13.49 3.98
CA VAL A 204 -0.78 13.35 2.74
C VAL A 204 0.13 13.29 1.51
N ALA A 205 1.13 14.16 1.41
CA ALA A 205 2.08 14.16 0.31
C ALA A 205 2.83 12.83 0.23
N ASN A 206 3.27 12.28 1.37
CA ASN A 206 3.93 10.98 1.41
C ASN A 206 3.00 9.84 0.98
N ALA A 207 1.74 9.84 1.40
CA ALA A 207 0.76 8.85 0.96
C ALA A 207 0.57 8.87 -0.56
N ILE A 208 0.47 10.06 -1.16
CA ILE A 208 0.40 10.25 -2.62
C ILE A 208 1.66 9.68 -3.29
N VAL A 209 2.85 10.04 -2.80
CA VAL A 209 4.11 9.53 -3.34
C VAL A 209 4.19 8.01 -3.21
N THR A 210 3.77 7.43 -2.09
CA THR A 210 3.76 5.98 -1.87
C THR A 210 2.91 5.26 -2.91
N PHE A 211 1.68 5.73 -3.17
CA PHE A 211 0.86 5.18 -4.25
C PHE A 211 1.51 5.36 -5.63
N ALA A 212 2.06 6.54 -5.92
CA ALA A 212 2.69 6.82 -7.21
C ALA A 212 3.93 5.91 -7.47
N ARG A 213 4.74 5.66 -6.43
CA ARG A 213 5.89 4.73 -6.51
C ARG A 213 5.43 3.29 -6.70
N LEU A 214 4.41 2.84 -5.96
CA LEU A 214 3.83 1.52 -6.13
C LEU A 214 3.27 1.34 -7.54
N ARG A 215 2.51 2.33 -8.04
CA ARG A 215 1.95 2.32 -9.39
C ARG A 215 3.04 2.19 -10.46
N ALA A 216 4.04 3.06 -10.40
CA ALA A 216 5.13 3.06 -11.36
C ALA A 216 5.86 1.71 -11.37
N TRP A 217 6.12 1.15 -10.19
CA TRP A 217 6.77 -0.16 -10.05
C TRP A 217 5.93 -1.31 -10.63
N CYS A 218 4.63 -1.31 -10.38
CA CYS A 218 3.73 -2.35 -10.87
C CYS A 218 3.37 -2.20 -12.36
N ASP A 219 3.69 -1.08 -12.99
CA ASP A 219 3.43 -0.85 -14.41
C ASP A 219 4.32 -1.75 -15.31
N PRO A 220 3.73 -2.60 -16.17
CA PRO A 220 4.48 -3.43 -17.12
C PRO A 220 5.35 -2.67 -18.13
N ALA A 221 5.10 -1.38 -18.37
CA ALA A 221 5.93 -0.56 -19.23
C ALA A 221 7.27 -0.19 -18.55
N ASP A 222 7.27 0.05 -17.24
CA ASP A 222 8.46 0.44 -16.47
C ASP A 222 9.38 -0.76 -16.15
N THR A 223 8.81 -1.96 -15.99
CA THR A 223 9.58 -3.18 -15.74
C THR A 223 10.37 -3.68 -16.96
N ARG A 224 9.89 -3.41 -18.19
CA ARG A 224 10.61 -3.77 -19.44
C ARG A 224 11.88 -2.96 -19.65
N ALA A 225 11.93 -1.71 -19.18
CA ALA A 225 13.13 -0.88 -19.23
C ALA A 225 14.26 -1.38 -18.30
N LYS A 226 13.90 -2.10 -17.23
CA LYS A 226 14.84 -2.63 -16.22
C LYS A 226 15.38 -4.03 -16.56
N ASN A 227 14.74 -4.74 -17.49
CA ASN A 227 15.08 -6.11 -17.92
C ASN A 227 15.76 -6.19 -19.30
N GLY A 228 16.50 -5.15 -19.72
CA GLY A 228 17.29 -5.20 -20.94
C GLY A 228 18.17 -6.46 -21.02
N PRO A 229 18.39 -7.04 -22.21
CA PRO A 229 19.00 -8.36 -22.34
C PRO A 229 20.37 -8.39 -21.66
N LYS A 230 20.53 -9.23 -20.64
CA LYS A 230 21.84 -9.63 -20.13
C LYS A 230 22.53 -10.40 -21.25
N ASN A 231 23.31 -9.70 -22.06
CA ASN A 231 24.22 -10.32 -23.01
C ASN A 231 25.23 -11.15 -22.22
N HIS A 232 24.96 -12.45 -22.06
CA HIS A 232 26.02 -13.42 -21.86
C HIS A 232 26.81 -13.48 -23.16
N ARG A 233 27.89 -12.71 -23.23
CA ARG A 233 28.96 -12.99 -24.17
C ARG A 233 29.70 -14.20 -23.63
N GLU A 234 29.32 -15.36 -24.15
CA GLU A 234 30.17 -16.55 -24.17
C GLU A 234 31.49 -16.16 -24.85
N ALA A 235 32.58 -16.22 -24.09
CA ALA A 235 33.93 -16.17 -24.62
C ALA A 235 34.38 -17.63 -24.80
N GLU A 236 34.00 -18.22 -25.94
CA GLU A 236 34.69 -19.38 -26.49
C GLU A 236 35.53 -18.93 -27.70
N GLN A 237 36.66 -19.61 -27.85
CA GLN A 237 37.59 -19.61 -28.98
C GLN A 237 38.72 -18.55 -28.94
N ARG A 238 39.82 -18.96 -28.30
CA ARG A 238 41.17 -18.78 -28.86
C ARG A 238 41.82 -20.15 -28.97
N GLU A 239 41.82 -20.68 -30.18
CA GLU A 239 42.96 -21.45 -30.70
C GLU A 239 44.09 -20.49 -31.06
#